data_AF-A0A661HUU6-F1
#
_entry.id   AF-A0A661HUU6-F1
#
_cell.length_a   1.000
_cell.length_b   1.000
_cell.length_c   1.000
_cell.angle_alpha   90.00
_cell.angle_beta   90.00
_cell.angle_gamma   90.00
#
_symmetry.space_group_name_H-M   'P 1'
#
loop_
_entity.id
_entity.type
_entity.pdbx_description
1 polymer ?
#
loop_
_entity_poly.entity_id
_entity_poly.type
_entity_poly.pdbx_seq_one_letter_code
_entity_poly.pdbx_strand_id
1 'polypeptide(L)'
;MPYSFIAPRPKTLLSSEVRLTLIFFSVIGMMLLLLYGFFLYQNSELQIEKETLQLQHEEMREQNEILQDDIDFIEDQASFTENIVTENIILKEQIKNFLDLVPDEIILSKVSLTSKDLLLNGVSIDQNSFQDKLEVPLSSMFHKTTVKYTQLLDERLEFISHSIIHKEIKP
;
A
#
# COMPACT_ATOMS: atom_id res chain seq x y z
N MET A 1 -37.46 -72.40 -85.00
CA MET A 1 -36.89 -72.04 -83.69
C MET A 1 -35.60 -71.27 -83.94
N PRO A 2 -35.58 -69.92 -83.87
CA PRO A 2 -34.33 -69.19 -83.98
C PRO A 2 -33.62 -69.22 -82.62
N TYR A 3 -32.54 -69.98 -82.54
CA TYR A 3 -31.60 -69.94 -81.43
C TYR A 3 -30.79 -68.65 -81.53
N SER A 4 -30.92 -67.76 -80.54
CA SER A 4 -30.10 -66.56 -80.40
C SER A 4 -28.72 -66.93 -79.88
N PHE A 5 -27.68 -66.72 -80.69
CA PHE A 5 -26.26 -66.91 -80.34
C PHE A 5 -25.64 -65.58 -79.90
N ILE A 6 -25.89 -65.16 -78.66
CA ILE A 6 -25.10 -64.09 -78.03
C ILE A 6 -24.17 -64.74 -77.00
N ALA A 7 -22.87 -64.70 -77.26
CA ALA A 7 -21.85 -65.22 -76.35
C ALA A 7 -21.88 -64.46 -75.01
N PRO A 8 -21.74 -65.14 -73.86
CA PRO A 8 -21.80 -64.51 -72.54
C PRO A 8 -20.62 -63.54 -72.34
N ARG A 9 -20.91 -62.27 -72.02
CA ARG A 9 -19.88 -61.28 -71.67
C ARG A 9 -19.23 -61.64 -70.32
N PRO A 10 -17.90 -61.61 -70.20
CA PRO A 10 -17.23 -61.84 -68.92
C PRO A 10 -17.59 -60.74 -67.92
N LYS A 11 -18.01 -61.12 -66.72
CA LYS A 11 -18.32 -60.18 -65.63
C LYS A 11 -17.01 -59.53 -65.16
N THR A 12 -16.81 -58.24 -65.42
CA THR A 12 -15.69 -57.49 -64.85
C THR A 12 -16.05 -57.03 -63.44
N LEU A 13 -15.21 -57.33 -62.45
CA LEU A 13 -15.48 -57.01 -61.03
C LEU A 13 -15.55 -55.50 -60.74
N LEU A 14 -14.93 -54.67 -61.58
CA LEU A 14 -15.12 -53.21 -61.59
C LEU A 14 -15.59 -52.78 -62.98
N SER A 15 -16.89 -52.49 -63.11
CA SER A 15 -17.36 -51.70 -64.24
C SER A 15 -16.90 -50.24 -64.07
N SER A 16 -16.89 -49.45 -65.16
CA SER A 16 -16.45 -48.04 -65.11
C SER A 16 -17.24 -47.20 -64.10
N GLU A 17 -18.51 -47.53 -63.90
CA GLU A 17 -19.41 -46.85 -62.96
C GLU A 17 -19.03 -47.15 -61.50
N VAL A 18 -18.69 -48.41 -61.20
CA VAL A 18 -18.20 -48.81 -59.86
C VAL A 18 -16.83 -48.20 -59.57
N ARG A 19 -15.97 -48.04 -60.57
CA ARG A 19 -14.67 -47.36 -60.42
C ARG A 19 -14.84 -45.88 -60.09
N LEU A 20 -15.75 -45.18 -60.79
CA LEU A 20 -15.99 -43.76 -60.58
C LEU A 20 -16.55 -43.48 -59.17
N THR A 21 -17.50 -44.32 -58.73
CA THR A 21 -18.07 -44.21 -57.38
C THR A 21 -17.04 -44.49 -56.29
N LEU A 22 -16.19 -45.50 -56.45
CA LEU A 22 -15.09 -45.78 -55.50
C LEU A 22 -14.10 -44.61 -55.39
N ILE A 23 -13.70 -44.00 -56.51
CA ILE A 23 -12.81 -42.83 -56.49
C ILE A 23 -13.48 -41.65 -55.79
N PHE A 24 -14.76 -41.39 -56.08
CA PHE A 24 -15.52 -40.32 -55.44
C PHE A 24 -15.58 -40.48 -53.92
N PHE A 25 -15.95 -41.68 -53.43
CA PHE A 25 -15.97 -41.96 -51.99
C PHE A 25 -14.57 -41.92 -51.36
N SER A 26 -13.52 -42.36 -52.08
CA SER A 26 -12.15 -42.28 -51.61
C SER A 26 -11.68 -40.84 -51.43
N VAL A 27 -11.99 -39.95 -52.37
CA VAL A 27 -11.61 -38.53 -52.29
C VAL A 27 -12.34 -37.85 -51.13
N ILE A 28 -13.64 -38.10 -50.97
CA ILE A 28 -14.42 -37.54 -49.85
C ILE A 28 -13.91 -38.07 -48.51
N GLY A 29 -13.65 -39.38 -48.41
CA GLY A 29 -13.11 -40.00 -47.21
C GLY A 29 -11.74 -39.42 -46.83
N MET A 30 -10.85 -39.24 -47.82
CA MET A 30 -9.55 -38.62 -47.61
C MET A 30 -9.67 -37.16 -47.17
N MET A 31 -10.57 -36.38 -47.78
CA MET A 31 -10.82 -35.00 -47.37
C MET A 31 -11.31 -34.91 -45.91
N LEU A 32 -12.24 -35.78 -45.51
CA LEU A 32 -12.76 -35.83 -44.14
C LEU A 32 -11.66 -36.19 -43.12
N LEU A 33 -10.79 -37.15 -43.46
CA LEU A 33 -9.67 -37.52 -42.58
C LEU A 33 -8.67 -36.38 -42.41
N LEU A 34 -8.34 -35.65 -43.49
CA LEU A 34 -7.46 -34.48 -43.42
C LEU A 34 -8.07 -33.38 -42.56
N LEU A 35 -9.36 -33.09 -42.74
CA LEU A 35 -10.08 -32.09 -41.95
C LEU A 35 -10.09 -32.48 -40.46
N TYR A 36 -10.39 -33.74 -40.15
CA TYR A 36 -10.40 -34.24 -38.78
C TYR A 36 -9.03 -34.13 -38.12
N GLY A 37 -7.96 -34.51 -38.83
CA GLY A 37 -6.59 -34.35 -38.34
C GLY A 37 -6.21 -32.88 -38.07
N PHE A 38 -6.61 -31.98 -38.97
CA PHE A 38 -6.41 -30.53 -38.78
C PHE A 38 -7.12 -30.00 -37.53
N PHE A 39 -8.39 -30.38 -37.31
CA PHE A 39 -9.15 -29.99 -36.12
C PHE A 39 -8.52 -30.49 -34.83
N LEU A 40 -8.02 -31.74 -34.80
CA LEU A 40 -7.34 -32.27 -33.62
C LEU A 40 -6.05 -31.51 -33.30
N TYR A 41 -5.22 -31.24 -34.30
CA TYR A 41 -3.99 -30.48 -34.12
C TYR A 41 -4.26 -29.07 -33.58
N GLN A 42 -5.18 -28.34 -34.22
CA GLN A 42 -5.50 -26.98 -33.81
C GLN A 42 -6.10 -26.93 -32.41
N ASN A 43 -6.97 -27.88 -32.07
CA ASN A 43 -7.58 -27.95 -30.74
C ASN A 43 -6.53 -28.22 -29.65
N SER A 44 -5.53 -29.07 -29.91
CA SER A 44 -4.45 -29.30 -28.94
C SER A 44 -3.59 -28.06 -28.70
N GLU A 45 -3.21 -27.34 -29.76
CA GLU A 45 -2.44 -26.11 -29.65
C GLU A 45 -3.20 -25.03 -28.83
N LEU A 46 -4.49 -24.86 -29.12
CA LEU A 46 -5.34 -23.91 -28.43
C LEU A 46 -5.52 -24.23 -26.93
N GLN A 47 -5.53 -25.51 -26.55
CA GLN A 47 -5.62 -25.88 -25.13
C GLN A 47 -4.33 -25.53 -24.38
N ILE A 48 -3.17 -25.77 -24.99
CA ILE A 48 -1.87 -25.42 -24.40
C ILE A 48 -1.76 -23.90 -24.26
N GLU A 49 -2.11 -23.14 -25.29
CA GLU A 49 -2.09 -21.67 -25.24
C GLU A 49 -3.04 -21.13 -24.16
N LYS A 50 -4.23 -21.73 -24.01
CA LYS A 50 -5.16 -21.34 -22.96
C LYS A 50 -4.59 -21.61 -21.57
N GLU A 51 -3.97 -22.77 -21.36
CA GLU A 51 -3.37 -23.12 -20.07
C GLU A 51 -2.20 -22.18 -19.72
N THR A 52 -1.33 -21.86 -20.70
CA THR A 52 -0.22 -20.92 -20.47
C THR A 52 -0.72 -19.51 -20.18
N LEU A 53 -1.73 -19.03 -20.88
CA LEU A 53 -2.35 -17.73 -20.60
C LEU A 53 -3.03 -17.69 -19.23
N GLN A 54 -3.66 -18.79 -18.81
CA GLN A 54 -4.25 -18.88 -17.47
C GLN A 54 -3.19 -18.82 -16.37
N LEU A 55 -2.08 -19.55 -16.53
CA LEU A 55 -0.95 -19.51 -15.59
C LEU A 55 -0.32 -18.11 -15.52
N GLN A 56 -0.09 -17.47 -16.67
CA GLN A 56 0.43 -16.11 -16.73
C GLN A 56 -0.52 -15.11 -16.05
N HIS A 57 -1.84 -15.25 -16.28
CA HIS A 57 -2.82 -14.38 -15.65
C HIS A 57 -2.87 -14.58 -14.13
N GLU A 58 -2.71 -15.81 -13.64
CA GLU A 58 -2.67 -16.10 -12.21
C GLU A 58 -1.39 -15.53 -11.56
N GLU A 59 -0.23 -15.71 -12.21
CA GLU A 59 1.04 -15.13 -11.78
C GLU A 59 0.97 -13.59 -11.74
N MET A 60 0.43 -12.97 -12.80
CA MET A 60 0.24 -11.52 -12.83
C MET A 60 -0.73 -11.04 -11.74
N ARG A 61 -1.77 -11.82 -11.40
CA ARG A 61 -2.69 -11.47 -10.33
C ARG A 61 -1.98 -11.49 -8.98
N GLU A 62 -1.22 -12.55 -8.70
CA GLU A 62 -0.44 -12.67 -7.46
C GLU A 62 0.59 -11.55 -7.33
N GLN A 63 1.31 -11.22 -8.41
CA GLN A 63 2.25 -10.09 -8.41
C GLN A 63 1.55 -8.75 -8.15
N ASN A 64 0.34 -8.56 -8.66
CA ASN A 64 -0.43 -7.33 -8.44
C ASN A 64 -0.95 -7.22 -7.01
N GLU A 65 -1.34 -8.34 -6.39
CA GLU A 65 -1.69 -8.39 -4.96
C GLU A 65 -0.48 -8.02 -4.08
N ILE A 66 0.70 -8.58 -4.35
CA ILE A 66 1.94 -8.24 -3.63
C ILE A 66 2.28 -6.75 -3.79
N LEU A 67 2.17 -6.21 -5.01
CA LEU A 67 2.46 -4.80 -5.28
C LEU A 67 1.48 -3.86 -4.56
N GLN A 68 0.21 -4.26 -4.41
CA GLN A 68 -0.78 -3.49 -3.66
C GLN A 68 -0.43 -3.46 -2.16
N ASP A 69 -0.08 -4.60 -1.59
CA ASP A 69 0.37 -4.68 -0.19
C ASP A 69 1.63 -3.82 0.06
N ASP A 70 2.57 -3.82 -0.88
CA ASP A 70 3.78 -2.98 -0.81
C ASP A 70 3.44 -1.48 -0.90
N ILE A 71 2.48 -1.10 -1.75
CA ILE A 71 2.01 0.29 -1.86
C ILE A 71 1.36 0.74 -0.56
N ASP A 72 0.44 -0.05 -0.01
CA ASP A 72 -0.26 0.26 1.24
C ASP A 72 0.74 0.42 2.39
N PHE A 73 1.73 -0.47 2.49
CA PHE A 73 2.80 -0.37 3.48
C PHE A 73 3.63 0.93 3.33
N ILE A 74 3.98 1.30 2.10
CA ILE A 74 4.76 2.53 1.84
C ILE A 74 3.92 3.78 2.16
N GLU A 75 2.65 3.80 1.81
CA GLU A 75 1.73 4.92 2.12
C GLU A 75 1.56 5.11 3.63
N ASP A 76 1.36 4.03 4.38
CA ASP A 76 1.29 4.05 5.84
C ASP A 76 2.59 4.61 6.46
N GLN A 77 3.74 4.13 5.97
CA GLN A 77 5.04 4.59 6.47
C GLN A 77 5.29 6.07 6.13
N ALA A 78 4.85 6.52 4.95
CA ALA A 78 4.95 7.92 4.54
C ALA A 78 4.07 8.81 5.42
N SER A 79 2.80 8.44 5.63
CA SER A 79 1.88 9.17 6.50
C SER A 79 2.38 9.24 7.95
N PHE A 80 2.89 8.11 8.48
CA PHE A 80 3.49 8.08 9.81
C PHE A 80 4.69 9.03 9.93
N THR A 81 5.56 9.06 8.92
CA THR A 81 6.72 9.94 8.89
C THR A 81 6.32 11.41 8.81
N GLU A 82 5.33 11.74 7.96
CA GLU A 82 4.80 13.10 7.84
C GLU A 82 4.20 13.58 9.16
N ASN A 83 3.46 12.72 9.87
CA ASN A 83 2.92 13.02 11.19
C ASN A 83 4.03 13.33 12.20
N ILE A 84 5.09 12.51 12.25
CA ILE A 84 6.24 12.76 13.14
C ILE A 84 6.93 14.08 12.79
N VAL A 85 7.16 14.36 11.51
CA VAL A 85 7.81 15.60 11.07
C VAL A 85 6.96 16.81 11.44
N THR A 86 5.65 16.72 11.21
CA THR A 86 4.70 17.79 11.53
C THR A 86 4.64 18.03 13.04
N GLU A 87 4.53 16.98 13.85
CA GLU A 87 4.56 17.08 15.32
C GLU A 87 5.85 17.73 15.81
N ASN A 88 7.01 17.33 15.27
CA ASN A 88 8.29 17.92 15.63
C ASN A 88 8.42 19.39 15.23
N ILE A 89 7.90 19.78 14.06
CA ILE A 89 7.86 21.18 13.63
C ILE A 89 7.01 22.01 14.59
N ILE A 90 5.81 21.51 14.94
CA ILE A 90 4.92 22.18 15.89
C ILE A 90 5.60 22.33 17.26
N LEU A 91 6.20 21.26 17.79
CA LEU A 91 6.90 21.30 19.08
C LEU A 91 8.07 22.29 19.06
N LYS A 92 8.87 22.29 17.98
CA LYS A 92 9.98 23.24 17.83
C LYS A 92 9.50 24.69 17.84
N GLU A 93 8.43 24.98 17.10
CA GLU A 93 7.87 26.33 17.05
C GLU A 93 7.30 26.76 18.40
N GLN A 94 6.63 25.84 19.12
CA GLN A 94 6.16 26.07 20.48
C GLN A 94 7.31 26.37 21.46
N ILE A 95 8.42 25.61 21.41
CA ILE A 95 9.60 25.86 22.23
C ILE A 95 10.19 27.23 21.90
N LYS A 96 10.37 27.53 20.60
CA LYS A 96 10.94 28.80 20.16
C LYS A 96 10.08 29.97 20.63
N ASN A 97 8.76 29.91 20.42
CA ASN A 97 7.83 30.94 20.89
C ASN A 97 7.86 31.10 22.41
N PHE A 98 8.01 30.01 23.17
CA PHE A 98 8.20 30.07 24.61
C PHE A 98 9.51 30.79 24.96
N LEU A 99 10.64 30.38 24.38
CA LEU A 99 11.95 30.96 24.68
C LEU A 99 12.02 32.44 24.28
N ASP A 100 11.36 32.84 23.19
CA ASP A 100 11.27 34.23 22.73
C ASP A 100 10.49 35.12 23.74
N LEU A 101 9.66 34.54 24.62
CA LEU A 101 8.89 35.25 25.65
C LEU A 101 9.61 35.30 27.02
N VAL A 102 10.64 34.47 27.24
CA VAL A 102 11.37 34.46 28.50
C VAL A 102 12.34 35.64 28.55
N PRO A 103 12.26 36.51 29.58
CA PRO A 103 13.18 37.63 29.73
C PRO A 103 14.59 37.17 30.12
N ASP A 104 15.61 37.93 29.71
CA ASP A 104 17.04 37.69 30.03
C ASP A 104 17.35 37.58 31.53
N GLU A 105 16.45 38.09 32.37
CA GLU A 105 16.57 38.13 33.83
C GLU A 105 16.34 36.76 34.50
N ILE A 106 15.77 35.79 33.76
CA ILE A 106 15.46 34.45 34.26
C ILE A 106 16.44 33.45 33.66
N ILE A 107 17.19 32.76 34.52
CA ILE A 107 18.18 31.78 34.08
C ILE A 107 17.55 30.39 34.14
N LEU A 108 17.31 29.80 32.97
CA LEU A 108 16.82 28.42 32.85
C LEU A 108 17.99 27.44 32.98
N SER A 109 17.89 26.51 33.93
CA SER A 109 18.88 25.45 34.14
C SER A 109 18.50 24.16 33.40
N LYS A 110 17.20 23.89 33.25
CA LYS A 110 16.70 22.75 32.50
C LYS A 110 15.34 23.05 31.89
N VAL A 111 15.20 22.73 30.61
CA VAL A 111 13.92 22.73 29.89
C VAL A 111 13.71 21.32 29.35
N SER A 112 12.59 20.70 29.70
CA SER A 112 12.19 19.40 29.18
C SER A 112 10.75 19.50 28.71
N LEU A 113 10.55 19.45 27.39
CA LEU A 113 9.23 19.42 26.78
C LEU A 113 8.96 18.02 26.23
N THR A 114 7.88 17.41 26.69
CA THR A 114 7.28 16.21 26.11
C THR A 114 6.00 16.61 25.40
N SER A 115 5.43 15.73 24.58
CA SER A 115 4.15 15.94 23.90
C SER A 115 2.93 16.17 24.82
N LYS A 116 3.08 16.08 26.15
CA LYS A 116 2.02 16.29 27.14
C LYS A 116 2.40 17.19 28.30
N ASP A 117 3.69 17.42 28.54
CA ASP A 117 4.17 18.18 29.70
C ASP A 117 5.38 19.05 29.35
N LEU A 118 5.50 20.16 30.06
CA LEU A 118 6.66 21.03 30.06
C LEU A 118 7.17 21.12 31.50
N LEU A 119 8.41 20.68 31.70
CA LEU A 119 9.15 20.85 32.95
C LEU A 119 10.21 21.93 32.76
N LEU A 120 10.12 22.98 33.57
CA LEU A 120 11.09 24.07 33.61
C LEU A 120 11.74 24.11 34.98
N ASN A 121 13.07 24.11 34.99
CA ASN A 121 13.87 24.41 36.17
C ASN A 121 14.70 25.65 35.88
N GLY A 122 14.77 26.56 36.85
CA GLY A 122 15.56 27.77 36.70
C GLY A 122 15.68 28.55 37.99
N VAL A 123 16.34 29.70 37.90
CA VAL A 123 16.56 30.63 39.00
C VAL A 123 16.00 31.99 38.62
N SER A 124 15.20 32.58 39.51
CA SER A 124 14.66 33.94 39.42
C SER A 124 15.23 34.81 40.55
N ILE A 125 15.37 36.11 40.27
CA ILE A 125 15.79 37.11 41.27
C ILE A 125 14.67 37.36 42.27
N ASP A 126 13.41 37.34 41.82
CA ASP A 126 12.25 37.59 42.69
C ASP A 126 11.02 36.77 42.26
N GLN A 127 10.03 36.69 43.17
CA GLN A 127 8.81 35.88 43.02
C GLN A 127 7.79 36.53 42.07
N ASN A 128 7.74 37.87 42.02
CA ASN A 128 6.77 38.63 41.21
C ASN A 128 7.19 38.69 39.73
N SER A 129 8.48 38.82 39.46
CA SER A 129 9.10 38.79 38.14
C SER A 129 8.91 37.43 37.47
N PHE A 130 8.91 36.34 38.24
CA PHE A 130 8.50 35.04 37.71
C PHE A 130 6.99 35.00 37.40
N GLN A 131 6.14 35.44 38.33
CA GLN A 131 4.69 35.39 38.16
C GLN A 131 4.21 36.23 36.97
N ASP A 132 4.70 37.47 36.84
CA ASP A 132 4.26 38.40 35.80
C ASP A 132 4.83 38.03 34.42
N LYS A 133 6.05 37.45 34.35
CA LYS A 133 6.75 37.23 33.07
C LYS A 133 6.68 35.79 32.56
N LEU A 134 6.48 34.79 33.43
CA LEU A 134 6.45 33.37 33.04
C LEU A 134 5.09 32.71 33.28
N GLU A 135 4.41 33.01 34.39
CA GLU A 135 3.12 32.35 34.71
C GLU A 135 2.02 32.74 33.72
N VAL A 136 1.97 34.01 33.28
CA VAL A 136 0.98 34.51 32.33
C VAL A 136 1.12 33.85 30.94
N PRO A 137 2.31 33.83 30.28
CA PRO A 137 2.49 33.08 29.03
C PRO A 137 2.22 31.59 29.16
N LEU A 138 2.65 30.97 30.26
CA LEU A 138 2.44 29.54 30.51
C LEU A 138 0.96 29.20 30.67
N SER A 139 0.17 30.05 31.33
CA SER A 139 -1.28 29.83 31.47
C SER A 139 -2.06 29.94 30.15
N SER A 140 -1.52 30.67 29.17
CA SER A 140 -2.11 30.81 27.83
C SER A 140 -1.83 29.60 26.93
N MET A 141 -0.65 28.98 27.08
CA MET A 141 -0.22 27.85 26.25
C MET A 141 -0.50 26.47 26.91
N PHE A 142 -0.70 26.43 28.22
CA PHE A 142 -0.89 25.20 29.00
C PHE A 142 -2.12 25.29 29.89
N HIS A 143 -2.90 24.22 29.97
CA HIS A 143 -4.14 24.20 30.75
C HIS A 143 -3.92 24.24 32.26
N LYS A 144 -2.80 23.68 32.74
CA LYS A 144 -2.47 23.66 34.16
C LYS A 144 -0.97 23.82 34.33
N THR A 145 -0.57 24.84 35.08
CA THR A 145 0.81 25.11 35.46
C THR A 145 0.91 25.04 36.98
N THR A 146 1.85 24.25 37.49
CA THR A 146 2.13 24.15 38.93
C THR A 146 3.57 24.54 39.17
N VAL A 147 3.81 25.54 40.02
CA VAL A 147 5.14 26.05 40.31
C VAL A 147 5.48 25.81 41.77
N LYS A 148 6.70 25.34 42.03
CA LYS A 148 7.27 25.23 43.37
C LYS A 148 8.51 26.11 43.45
N TYR A 149 8.62 26.86 44.54
CA TYR A 149 9.76 27.73 44.80
C TYR A 149 10.58 27.20 45.98
N THR A 150 11.90 27.22 45.83
CA THR A 150 12.86 26.90 46.88
C THR A 150 13.84 28.06 47.01
N GLN A 151 14.08 28.54 48.22
CA GLN A 151 15.02 29.64 48.45
C GLN A 151 16.45 29.12 48.49
N LEU A 152 17.33 29.71 47.66
CA LEU A 152 18.77 29.42 47.69
C LEU A 152 19.48 30.28 48.73
N LEU A 153 20.67 29.84 49.12
CA LEU A 153 21.54 30.52 50.09
C LEU A 153 21.94 31.95 49.67
N ASP A 154 21.85 32.27 48.37
CA ASP A 154 22.31 33.52 47.76
C ASP A 154 21.16 34.53 47.49
N GLU A 155 20.07 34.48 48.26
CA GLU A 155 18.86 35.33 48.12
C GLU A 155 18.08 35.17 46.80
N ARG A 156 18.47 34.25 45.91
CA ARG A 156 17.74 33.90 44.68
C ARG A 156 16.72 32.79 44.93
N LEU A 157 15.71 32.70 44.08
CA LEU A 157 14.68 31.67 44.15
C LEU A 157 14.88 30.65 43.02
N GLU A 158 15.08 29.38 43.38
CA GLU A 158 14.95 28.28 42.42
C GLU A 158 13.47 27.99 42.23
N PHE A 159 13.04 27.86 40.97
CA PHE A 159 11.69 27.45 40.63
C PHE A 159 11.71 26.13 39.86
N ILE A 160 10.71 25.29 40.14
CA ILE A 160 10.38 24.10 39.37
C ILE A 160 8.93 24.29 38.91
N SER A 161 8.75 24.53 37.62
CA SER A 161 7.44 24.63 37.00
C SER A 161 7.14 23.35 36.23
N HIS A 162 5.95 22.80 36.46
CA HIS A 162 5.41 21.66 35.73
C HIS A 162 4.07 22.07 35.10
N SER A 163 4.04 22.10 33.77
CA SER A 163 2.89 22.51 32.98
C SER A 163 2.37 21.35 32.14
N ILE A 164 1.06 21.16 32.07
CA ILE A 164 0.41 20.02 31.39
C ILE A 164 -0.43 20.53 30.21
N ILE A 165 -0.22 19.95 29.03
CA ILE A 165 -1.04 20.15 27.83
C ILE A 165 -2.13 19.07 27.85
N HIS A 166 -3.39 19.43 28.16
CA HIS A 166 -4.49 18.48 28.04
C HIS A 166 -4.72 18.17 26.56
N LYS A 167 -4.63 16.90 26.18
CA LYS A 167 -5.14 16.41 24.88
C LYS A 167 -6.60 16.05 25.13
N GLU A 168 -7.54 16.83 24.60
CA GLU A 168 -8.93 16.38 24.58
C GLU A 168 -8.98 15.02 23.88
N ILE A 169 -9.31 13.98 24.67
CA ILE A 169 -9.77 12.72 24.13
C ILE A 169 -11.19 13.03 23.68
N LYS A 170 -11.37 13.37 22.40
CA LYS A 170 -12.71 13.37 21.82
C LYS A 170 -13.27 11.95 21.92
N PRO A 171 -14.54 11.80 22.35
CA PRO A 171 -15.22 10.50 22.43
C PRO A 171 -15.38 9.86 21.05
#